data_AF-A0AB35UUN9-F1
#
_entry.id   AF-A0AB35UUN9-F1
#
_cell.length_a   1.000
_cell.length_b   1.000
_cell.length_c   1.000
_cell.angle_alpha   90.00
_cell.angle_beta   90.00
_cell.angle_gamma   90.00
#
_symmetry.space_group_name_H-M   'P 1'
#
loop_
_entity.id
_entity.type
_entity.pdbx_description
1 polymer ?
#
loop_
_entity_poly.entity_id
_entity_poly.type
_entity_poly.pdbx_seq_one_letter_code
_entity_poly.pdbx_strand_id
1 'polypeptide(L)'
;MKSNIFLSSVLAISALFSAASFAAPAADQQAKMAAAYKSNNIKQGLIGVCVDEKTKAGALKALSKEEVNKLCKCNVEYQGRMSQSLQWELQGAENAKDQKRFATAMQGFAKTEQPKFKACLGTALEAKLAKLQQQK
;
A
#
# COMPACT_ATOMS: atom_id res chain seq x y z
N MET A 1 -33.30 6.75 14.85
CA MET A 1 -32.28 6.13 15.72
C MET A 1 -30.92 6.60 15.28
N LYS A 2 -30.13 7.17 16.20
CA LYS A 2 -28.75 7.65 15.98
C LYS A 2 -27.85 6.43 15.77
N SER A 3 -27.38 6.20 14.55
CA SER A 3 -26.30 5.24 14.33
C SER A 3 -24.98 5.91 14.67
N ASN A 4 -24.47 5.55 15.85
CA ASN A 4 -23.15 5.93 16.33
C ASN A 4 -22.09 5.41 15.36
N ILE A 5 -21.40 6.37 14.77
CA ILE A 5 -20.15 6.26 14.05
C ILE A 5 -19.18 5.36 14.85
N PHE A 6 -18.89 4.16 14.35
CA PHE A 6 -17.64 3.45 14.64
C PHE A 6 -16.62 3.78 13.52
N LEU A 7 -16.32 5.07 13.35
CA LEU A 7 -15.00 5.50 12.90
C LEU A 7 -14.04 5.21 14.05
N SER A 8 -13.35 4.07 14.04
CA SER A 8 -12.14 3.90 14.85
C SER A 8 -11.28 2.74 14.37
N SER A 9 -10.05 3.09 13.96
CA SER A 9 -8.81 2.30 14.02
C SER A 9 -8.37 1.37 12.88
N VAL A 10 -9.15 1.13 11.81
CA VAL A 10 -8.65 0.42 10.59
C VAL A 10 -8.29 1.40 9.47
N LEU A 11 -7.85 2.60 9.84
CA LEU A 11 -7.33 3.60 8.91
C LEU A 11 -5.82 3.37 8.73
N ALA A 12 -5.40 3.37 7.46
CA ALA A 12 -4.04 3.67 6.98
C ALA A 12 -3.04 2.54 6.68
N ILE A 13 -3.46 1.30 6.39
CA ILE A 13 -2.61 0.41 5.55
C ILE A 13 -3.34 -0.09 4.31
N SER A 14 -4.61 -0.47 4.41
CA SER A 14 -5.46 -0.71 3.24
C SER A 14 -5.66 0.59 2.43
N ALA A 15 -5.72 1.75 3.07
CA ALA A 15 -5.84 3.04 2.38
C ALA A 15 -4.61 3.43 1.54
N LEU A 16 -3.43 2.82 1.72
CA LEU A 16 -2.32 3.02 0.78
C LEU A 16 -2.50 2.24 -0.52
N PHE A 17 -3.32 1.19 -0.47
CA PHE A 17 -3.82 0.48 -1.64
C PHE A 17 -5.16 1.05 -2.15
N SER A 18 -5.88 1.88 -1.37
CA SER A 18 -7.23 2.35 -1.72
C SER A 18 -7.40 3.88 -1.85
N ALA A 19 -6.36 4.70 -1.64
CA ALA A 19 -6.46 6.17 -1.79
C ALA A 19 -6.02 6.72 -3.16
N ALA A 20 -5.73 5.84 -4.12
CA ALA A 20 -5.93 6.10 -5.53
C ALA A 20 -6.95 5.07 -6.00
N SER A 21 -8.01 5.53 -6.62
CA SER A 21 -9.09 4.76 -7.23
C SER A 21 -8.58 3.41 -7.77
N PHE A 22 -9.18 2.30 -7.34
CA PHE A 22 -9.01 1.00 -7.99
C PHE A 22 -9.66 1.03 -9.39
N ALA A 23 -9.12 1.84 -10.29
CA ALA A 23 -9.12 1.49 -11.69
C ALA A 23 -8.08 0.39 -11.86
N ALA A 24 -8.36 -0.63 -12.67
CA ALA A 24 -7.37 -1.62 -13.05
C ALA A 24 -6.05 -0.91 -13.41
N PRO A 25 -4.88 -1.39 -12.94
CA PRO A 25 -3.62 -0.79 -13.32
C PRO A 25 -3.60 -0.66 -14.84
N ALA A 26 -3.39 0.57 -15.35
CA ALA A 26 -3.31 0.80 -16.78
C ALA A 26 -2.31 -0.20 -17.40
N ALA A 27 -2.53 -0.64 -18.64
CA ALA A 27 -1.69 -1.67 -19.28
C ALA A 27 -0.17 -1.39 -19.17
N ASP A 28 0.21 -0.11 -19.22
CA ASP A 28 1.58 0.38 -18.96
C ASP A 28 2.12 -0.02 -17.57
N GLN A 29 1.30 0.10 -16.53
CA GLN A 29 1.68 -0.23 -15.15
C GLN A 29 1.89 -1.74 -14.96
N GLN A 30 1.03 -2.55 -15.58
CA GLN A 30 1.18 -4.01 -15.53
C GLN A 30 2.48 -4.45 -16.23
N ALA A 31 2.80 -3.83 -17.37
CA ALA A 31 4.05 -4.09 -18.09
C ALA A 31 5.29 -3.68 -17.25
N LYS A 32 5.25 -2.51 -16.59
CA LYS A 32 6.33 -2.04 -15.71
C LYS A 32 6.53 -2.94 -14.49
N MET A 33 5.45 -3.39 -13.86
CA MET A 33 5.51 -4.38 -12.78
C MET A 33 6.15 -5.69 -13.25
N ALA A 34 5.71 -6.22 -14.39
CA ALA A 34 6.28 -7.44 -14.96
C ALA A 34 7.78 -7.29 -15.28
N ALA A 35 8.20 -6.12 -15.78
CA ALA A 35 9.62 -5.81 -16.00
C ALA A 35 10.41 -5.75 -14.69
N ALA A 36 9.85 -5.16 -13.62
CA ALA A 36 10.49 -5.11 -12.31
C ALA A 36 10.78 -6.51 -11.75
N TYR A 37 9.84 -7.45 -11.88
CA TYR A 37 10.01 -8.84 -11.45
C TYR A 37 11.02 -9.65 -12.27
N LYS A 38 11.38 -9.19 -13.49
CA LYS A 38 12.43 -9.80 -14.32
C LYS A 38 13.81 -9.18 -14.09
N SER A 39 13.90 -8.11 -13.31
CA SER A 39 15.17 -7.40 -13.06
C SER A 39 16.06 -8.16 -12.08
N ASN A 40 17.37 -7.91 -12.15
CA ASN A 40 18.35 -8.39 -11.17
C ASN A 40 18.23 -7.71 -9.79
N ASN A 41 17.39 -6.67 -9.67
CA ASN A 41 17.10 -5.98 -8.43
C ASN A 41 15.60 -5.65 -8.35
N ILE A 42 14.80 -6.69 -8.08
CA ILE A 42 13.33 -6.62 -8.01
C ILE A 42 12.87 -5.50 -7.07
N LYS A 43 13.52 -5.36 -5.90
CA LYS A 43 13.15 -4.34 -4.91
C LYS A 43 13.27 -2.93 -5.49
N GLN A 44 14.40 -2.60 -6.11
CA GLN A 44 14.59 -1.28 -6.71
C GLN A 44 13.65 -1.05 -7.90
N GLY A 45 13.39 -2.08 -8.70
CA GLY A 45 12.42 -2.03 -9.79
C GLY A 45 11.02 -1.66 -9.29
N LEU A 46 10.53 -2.37 -8.28
CA LEU A 46 9.20 -2.12 -7.68
C LEU A 46 9.11 -0.73 -7.04
N ILE A 47 10.19 -0.23 -6.42
CA ILE A 47 10.22 1.15 -5.91
C ILE A 47 10.05 2.14 -7.05
N GLY A 48 10.75 1.95 -8.17
CA GLY A 48 10.62 2.80 -9.36
C GLY A 48 9.19 2.82 -9.90
N VAL A 49 8.56 1.65 -10.02
CA VAL A 49 7.16 1.56 -10.47
C VAL A 49 6.19 2.31 -9.54
N CYS A 50 6.40 2.21 -8.22
CA CYS A 50 5.61 2.97 -7.25
C CYS A 50 5.85 4.49 -7.37
N VAL A 51 7.10 4.93 -7.53
CA VAL A 51 7.43 6.36 -7.66
C VAL A 51 6.81 6.95 -8.91
N ASP A 52 6.87 6.23 -10.03
CA ASP A 52 6.22 6.60 -11.29
C ASP A 52 4.70 6.77 -11.10
N GLU A 53 4.06 5.80 -10.45
CA GLU A 53 2.62 5.84 -10.16
C GLU A 53 2.24 7.04 -9.29
N LYS A 54 2.93 7.23 -8.17
CA LYS A 54 2.63 8.34 -7.24
C LYS A 54 2.90 9.69 -7.89
N THR A 55 3.95 9.81 -8.70
CA THR A 55 4.24 11.03 -9.47
C THR A 55 3.13 11.32 -10.48
N LYS A 56 2.73 10.33 -11.29
CA LYS A 56 1.62 10.46 -12.25
C LYS A 56 0.30 10.82 -11.55
N ALA A 57 0.06 10.29 -10.36
CA ALA A 57 -1.10 10.61 -9.53
C ALA A 57 -1.02 11.99 -8.83
N GLY A 58 0.04 12.77 -9.07
CA GLY A 58 0.19 14.13 -8.55
C GLY A 58 0.67 14.19 -7.10
N ALA A 59 1.27 13.13 -6.56
CA ALA A 59 1.79 13.11 -5.18
C ALA A 59 2.78 14.25 -4.91
N LEU A 60 3.51 14.70 -5.94
CA LEU A 60 4.46 15.80 -5.85
C LEU A 60 3.81 17.17 -5.56
N LYS A 61 2.48 17.29 -5.65
CA LYS A 61 1.75 18.49 -5.19
C LYS A 61 1.76 18.63 -3.67
N ALA A 62 1.95 17.53 -2.95
CA ALA A 62 1.85 17.47 -1.50
C ALA A 62 3.10 16.91 -0.83
N LEU A 63 3.87 16.07 -1.51
CA LEU A 63 5.06 15.40 -0.99
C LEU A 63 6.29 15.81 -1.81
N SER A 64 7.46 15.89 -1.16
CA SER A 64 8.73 16.04 -1.88
C SER A 64 9.08 14.74 -2.63
N LYS A 65 10.04 14.83 -3.56
CA LYS A 65 10.53 13.65 -4.28
C LYS A 65 11.13 12.61 -3.33
N GLU A 66 11.83 13.06 -2.29
CA GLU A 66 12.44 12.22 -1.25
C GLU A 66 11.37 11.54 -0.41
N GLU A 67 10.29 12.25 -0.07
CA GLU A 67 9.15 11.71 0.66
C GLU A 67 8.40 10.66 -0.16
N VAL A 68 8.18 10.90 -1.46
CA VAL A 68 7.59 9.91 -2.38
C VAL A 68 8.47 8.67 -2.48
N ASN A 69 9.78 8.84 -2.66
CA ASN A 69 10.72 7.72 -2.72
C ASN A 69 10.73 6.92 -1.41
N LYS A 70 10.72 7.60 -0.25
CA LYS A 70 10.67 6.95 1.05
C LYS A 70 9.36 6.19 1.27
N LEU A 71 8.22 6.79 0.92
CA LEU A 71 6.92 6.13 0.95
C LEU A 71 6.92 4.85 0.10
N CYS A 72 7.44 4.92 -1.13
CA CYS A 72 7.50 3.78 -2.03
C CYS A 72 8.45 2.69 -1.52
N LYS A 73 9.63 3.06 -0.99
CA LYS A 73 10.54 2.12 -0.33
C LYS A 73 9.85 1.37 0.81
N CYS A 74 9.16 2.08 1.70
CA CYS A 74 8.46 1.46 2.83
C CYS A 74 7.32 0.54 2.39
N ASN A 75 6.59 0.89 1.32
CA ASN A 75 5.54 0.04 0.77
C ASN A 75 6.10 -1.25 0.16
N VAL A 76 7.18 -1.17 -0.62
CA VAL A 76 7.81 -2.35 -1.20
C VAL A 76 8.40 -3.24 -0.12
N GLU A 77 8.98 -2.67 0.93
CA GLU A 77 9.46 -3.44 2.09
C GLU A 77 8.33 -4.10 2.88
N TYR A 78 7.18 -3.42 3.03
CA TYR A 78 5.99 -3.99 3.64
C TYR A 78 5.47 -5.19 2.82
N GLN A 79 5.34 -5.03 1.50
CA GLN A 79 4.92 -6.11 0.60
C GLN A 79 5.91 -7.28 0.63
N GLY A 80 7.22 -7.00 0.62
CA GLY A 80 8.27 -8.01 0.67
C GLY A 80 8.32 -8.82 1.98
N ARG A 81 7.62 -8.39 3.04
CA ARG A 81 7.48 -9.13 4.30
C ARG A 81 6.25 -10.05 4.33
N MET A 82 5.41 -10.04 3.30
CA MET A 82 4.36 -11.05 3.16
C MET A 82 4.99 -12.42 2.97
N SER A 83 4.65 -13.36 3.86
CA SER A 83 5.07 -14.75 3.69
C SER A 83 4.35 -15.38 2.50
N GLN A 84 4.95 -16.40 1.90
CA GLN A 84 4.31 -17.17 0.84
C GLN A 84 3.00 -17.82 1.31
N SER A 85 2.94 -18.27 2.57
CA SER A 85 1.72 -18.81 3.16
C SER A 85 0.59 -17.77 3.21
N LEU A 86 0.89 -16.51 3.57
CA LEU A 86 -0.11 -15.43 3.52
C LEU A 86 -0.54 -15.14 2.07
N GLN A 87 0.38 -15.14 1.12
CA GLN A 87 0.04 -14.95 -0.29
C GLN A 87 -0.92 -16.03 -0.81
N TRP A 88 -0.68 -17.30 -0.46
CA TRP A 88 -1.60 -18.40 -0.79
C TRP A 88 -2.96 -18.25 -0.12
N GLU A 89 -2.99 -17.83 1.14
CA GLU A 89 -4.23 -17.58 1.88
C GLU A 89 -5.07 -16.49 1.20
N LEU A 90 -4.45 -15.39 0.81
CA LEU A 90 -5.11 -14.29 0.10
C LEU A 90 -5.62 -14.72 -1.27
N GLN A 91 -4.78 -15.38 -2.08
CA GLN A 91 -5.18 -15.88 -3.40
C GLN A 91 -6.30 -16.93 -3.29
N GLY A 92 -6.22 -17.82 -2.30
CA GLY A 92 -7.25 -18.81 -2.02
C GLY A 92 -8.59 -18.16 -1.65
N ALA A 93 -8.56 -17.10 -0.83
CA ALA A 93 -9.75 -16.33 -0.50
C ALA A 93 -10.35 -15.61 -1.72
N GLU A 94 -9.52 -15.02 -2.59
CA GLU A 94 -9.96 -14.39 -3.84
C GLU A 94 -10.60 -15.41 -4.80
N ASN A 95 -9.95 -16.56 -5.02
CA ASN A 95 -10.46 -17.61 -5.89
C ASN A 95 -11.82 -18.14 -5.40
N ALA A 96 -11.99 -18.25 -4.07
CA ALA A 96 -13.25 -18.62 -3.43
C ALA A 96 -14.29 -17.48 -3.39
N LYS A 97 -13.91 -16.26 -3.82
CA LYS A 97 -14.70 -15.02 -3.70
C LYS A 97 -15.10 -14.70 -2.25
N ASP A 98 -14.33 -15.18 -1.27
CA ASP A 98 -14.55 -14.94 0.15
C ASP A 98 -13.82 -13.68 0.62
N GLN A 99 -14.51 -12.55 0.47
CA GLN A 99 -14.00 -11.24 0.87
C GLN A 99 -13.75 -11.12 2.38
N LYS A 100 -14.49 -11.86 3.21
CA LYS A 100 -14.33 -11.82 4.67
C LYS A 100 -13.03 -12.49 5.08
N ARG A 101 -12.72 -13.65 4.49
CA ARG A 101 -11.46 -14.36 4.70
C ARG A 101 -10.28 -13.53 4.23
N PHE A 102 -10.36 -12.95 3.04
CA PHE A 102 -9.33 -12.05 2.52
C PHE A 102 -9.06 -10.88 3.49
N ALA A 103 -10.11 -10.17 3.89
CA ALA A 103 -10.00 -9.03 4.80
C ALA A 103 -9.41 -9.44 6.16
N THR A 104 -9.81 -10.60 6.69
CA THR A 104 -9.30 -11.11 7.98
C THR A 104 -7.80 -11.41 7.91
N ALA A 105 -7.35 -12.11 6.86
CA ALA A 105 -5.93 -12.41 6.66
C ALA A 105 -5.10 -11.12 6.49
N MET A 106 -5.58 -10.18 5.67
CA MET A 106 -4.93 -8.87 5.50
C MET A 106 -4.88 -8.05 6.80
N GLN A 107 -5.94 -8.06 7.60
CA GLN A 107 -5.98 -7.37 8.88
C GLN A 107 -4.98 -7.97 9.88
N GLY A 108 -4.85 -9.29 9.92
CA GLY A 108 -3.85 -9.97 10.75
C GLY A 108 -2.44 -9.53 10.39
N PHE A 109 -2.11 -9.56 9.10
CA PHE A 109 -0.83 -9.08 8.60
C PHE A 109 -0.59 -7.60 8.91
N ALA A 110 -1.56 -6.75 8.60
CA ALA A 110 -1.48 -5.31 8.85
C ALA A 110 -1.21 -5.00 10.33
N LYS A 111 -1.88 -5.68 11.27
CA LYS A 111 -1.64 -5.51 12.71
C LYS A 111 -0.18 -5.78 13.08
N THR A 112 0.43 -6.82 12.52
CA THR A 112 1.82 -7.18 12.82
C THR A 112 2.84 -6.25 12.16
N GLU A 113 2.50 -5.68 11.01
CA GLU A 113 3.43 -4.93 10.17
C GLU A 113 3.26 -3.41 10.26
N GLN A 114 2.15 -2.92 10.80
CA GLN A 114 1.88 -1.50 10.98
C GLN A 114 2.97 -0.77 11.78
N PRO A 115 3.48 -1.29 12.91
CA PRO A 115 4.53 -0.61 13.64
C PRO A 115 5.81 -0.46 12.80
N LYS A 116 6.19 -1.52 12.06
CA LYS A 116 7.38 -1.52 11.19
C LYS A 116 7.22 -0.56 10.02
N PHE A 117 6.02 -0.52 9.44
CA PHE A 117 5.71 0.40 8.34
C PHE A 117 5.77 1.86 8.79
N LYS A 118 5.14 2.20 9.92
CA LYS A 118 5.20 3.55 10.51
C LYS A 118 6.64 3.95 10.85
N ALA A 119 7.39 3.04 11.47
CA ALA A 119 8.81 3.25 11.75
C ALA A 119 9.63 3.52 10.48
N CYS A 120 9.35 2.80 9.39
CA CYS A 120 10.01 3.03 8.11
C CYS A 120 9.72 4.44 7.55
N LEU A 121 8.47 4.90 7.60
CA LEU A 121 8.09 6.24 7.13
C LEU A 121 8.80 7.33 7.96
N GLY A 122 8.81 7.14 9.28
CA GLY A 122 9.22 8.16 10.24
C GLY A 122 8.11 9.17 10.53
N THR A 123 8.22 9.83 11.68
CA THR A 123 7.15 10.66 12.26
C THR A 123 6.72 11.83 11.37
N ALA A 124 7.67 12.51 10.72
CA ALA A 124 7.38 13.66 9.85
C ALA A 124 6.51 13.26 8.64
N LEU A 125 6.91 12.20 7.94
CA LEU A 125 6.18 11.71 6.77
C LEU A 125 4.84 11.09 7.17
N GLU A 126 4.79 10.34 8.27
CA GLU A 126 3.53 9.80 8.82
C GLU A 126 2.52 10.92 9.13
N ALA A 127 2.94 11.97 9.85
CA ALA A 127 2.08 13.09 10.19
C ALA A 127 1.56 13.83 8.96
N LYS A 128 2.42 13.98 7.94
CA LYS A 128 2.05 14.62 6.67
C LYS A 128 1.02 13.80 5.90
N LEU A 129 1.22 12.47 5.81
CA LEU A 129 0.26 11.55 5.19
C LEU A 129 -1.08 11.54 5.94
N ALA A 130 -1.07 11.56 7.27
CA ALA A 130 -2.28 11.63 8.08
C ALA A 130 -3.10 12.90 7.80
N LYS A 131 -2.45 14.07 7.67
CA LYS A 131 -3.11 15.32 7.30
C LYS A 131 -3.75 15.25 5.91
N LEU A 132 -3.05 14.68 4.92
CA LEU A 132 -3.59 14.51 3.57
C LEU A 132 -4.80 13.58 3.52
N GLN A 133 -4.86 12.59 4.42
CA GLN A 133 -6.02 11.69 4.54
C GLN A 133 -7.24 12.38 5.17
N GLN A 134 -7.04 13.35 6.06
CA GLN A 134 -8.12 14.13 6.68
C GLN A 134 -8.67 15.23 5.78
N GLN A 135 -7.93 15.60 4.74
CA GLN A 135 -8.32 16.63 3.76
C GLN A 135 -9.06 16.07 2.54
N LYS A 136 -9.19 14.74 2.43
CA LYS A 136 -10.02 14.05 1.44
C LYS A 136 -11.39 13.73 2.03
#